data_AF-A0A1V9DMW2-F1
#
_entry.id   AF-A0A1V9DMW2-F1
#
_cell.length_a   1.000
_cell.length_b   1.000
_cell.length_c   1.000
_cell.angle_alpha   90.00
_cell.angle_beta   90.00
_cell.angle_gamma   90.00
#
_symmetry.space_group_name_H-M   'P 1'
#
loop_
_entity.id
_entity.type
_entity.pdbx_description
1 polymer ?
#
loop_
_entity_poly.entity_id
_entity_poly.type
_entity_poly.pdbx_seq_one_letter_code
_entity_poly.pdbx_strand_id
1 'polypeptide(L)'
;MNNSLALRQSILLLGMAFSGSLLAQTFVYVSAAEDGTIARYALNDQTGELKPLGDTPAGGKVMPMAIGPDKKTLYAAVRSQPMRLVSWSINGKTGALTPASESAAAASYPYISLDRQGRFLLAASYDSGLVHVYRLGAHGKVTTPFVEEIQAGHAAHSVIVDATNHSAYVGVLGTDRVLQLALHQDGQLTPVGDGFVATAAKNGPRHSVLSPDNRFLYNVGEMSGAIVQFARQPDGTLTQIAAYPSAVAQKYHLQHGVERTASYSDTTPRIWAADIKMTPDGRFLYVTERTSSTVTGYRVSQQDGKLQPIGSWPVEKQPRGIAITSDGRWLIASGEKSAVIGSYAIDRESGELHRVAEAPVGKDANWVTIVSIE
;
A
#
# COMPACT_ATOMS: atom_id res chain seq x y z
N MET A 1 6.06 -12.98 83.19
CA MET A 1 5.37 -14.01 82.41
C MET A 1 4.12 -13.36 81.84
N ASN A 2 4.23 -12.78 80.63
CA ASN A 2 3.68 -13.30 79.36
C ASN A 2 2.16 -13.54 79.44
N ASN A 3 1.29 -13.05 78.55
CA ASN A 3 1.43 -12.32 77.30
C ASN A 3 0.08 -11.66 76.98
N SER A 4 0.14 -10.54 76.27
CA SER A 4 -0.97 -9.83 75.64
C SER A 4 -1.51 -10.58 74.42
N LEU A 5 -2.81 -10.46 74.14
CA LEU A 5 -3.34 -10.62 72.78
C LEU A 5 -4.50 -9.63 72.57
N ALA A 6 -4.16 -8.48 71.99
CA ALA A 6 -5.10 -7.55 71.38
C ALA A 6 -5.30 -7.96 69.92
N LEU A 7 -6.54 -8.25 69.54
CA LEU A 7 -6.93 -8.63 68.18
C LEU A 7 -6.99 -7.36 67.32
N ARG A 8 -5.98 -7.15 66.45
CA ARG A 8 -6.04 -6.13 65.39
C ARG A 8 -6.76 -6.71 64.18
N GLN A 9 -7.92 -6.14 63.83
CA GLN A 9 -8.57 -6.37 62.55
C GLN A 9 -7.82 -5.59 61.46
N SER A 10 -7.15 -6.30 60.56
CA SER A 10 -6.57 -5.75 59.34
C SER A 10 -7.60 -5.84 58.22
N ILE A 11 -8.09 -4.71 57.74
CA ILE A 11 -8.88 -4.62 56.50
C ILE A 11 -7.90 -4.73 55.34
N LEU A 12 -7.89 -5.88 54.64
CA LEU A 12 -7.25 -5.99 53.34
C LEU A 12 -8.15 -5.32 52.29
N LEU A 13 -7.77 -4.13 51.84
CA LEU A 13 -8.26 -3.58 50.57
C LEU A 13 -7.60 -4.35 49.43
N LEU A 14 -8.35 -5.26 48.81
CA LEU A 14 -7.96 -5.92 47.56
C LEU A 14 -8.13 -4.91 46.43
N GLY A 15 -7.06 -4.20 46.09
CA GLY A 15 -7.02 -3.36 44.90
C GLY A 15 -7.07 -4.25 43.66
N MET A 16 -8.23 -4.33 43.00
CA MET A 16 -8.30 -4.81 41.62
C MET A 16 -7.57 -3.79 40.75
N ALA A 17 -6.30 -4.07 40.45
CA ALA A 17 -5.64 -3.43 39.34
C ALA A 17 -6.38 -3.91 38.07
N PHE A 18 -7.24 -3.05 37.51
CA PHE A 18 -7.63 -3.17 36.12
C PHE A 18 -6.34 -3.03 35.31
N SER A 19 -5.73 -4.17 34.96
CA SER A 19 -4.83 -4.25 33.82
C SER A 19 -5.70 -3.95 32.60
N GLY A 20 -5.89 -2.67 32.30
CA GLY A 20 -6.46 -2.26 31.04
C GLY A 20 -5.61 -2.91 29.97
N SER A 21 -6.19 -3.85 29.23
CA SER A 21 -5.56 -4.35 28.01
C SER A 21 -5.16 -3.12 27.22
N LEU A 22 -3.87 -2.94 26.96
CA LEU A 22 -3.43 -1.97 25.96
C LEU A 22 -4.10 -2.43 24.67
N LEU A 23 -5.23 -1.83 24.34
CA LEU A 23 -5.87 -2.05 23.05
C LEU A 23 -4.85 -1.59 22.03
N ALA A 24 -4.53 -2.47 21.09
CA ALA A 24 -3.72 -2.11 19.93
C ALA A 24 -4.29 -0.82 19.33
N GLN A 25 -3.41 0.12 18.99
CA GLN A 25 -3.82 1.38 18.41
C GLN A 25 -3.50 1.38 16.92
N THR A 26 -4.54 1.58 16.11
CA THR A 26 -4.39 1.68 14.66
C THR A 26 -4.36 3.14 14.22
N PHE A 27 -3.30 3.52 13.50
CA PHE A 27 -3.16 4.83 12.89
C PHE A 27 -3.20 4.72 11.36
N VAL A 28 -3.86 5.68 10.73
CA VAL A 28 -3.94 5.82 9.27
C VAL A 28 -3.16 7.07 8.87
N TYR A 29 -2.29 6.93 7.87
CA TYR A 29 -1.58 8.04 7.26
C TYR A 29 -1.98 8.16 5.80
N VAL A 30 -2.30 9.39 5.37
CA VAL A 30 -2.71 9.67 4.00
C VAL A 30 -1.87 10.79 3.43
N SER A 31 -1.27 10.55 2.27
CA SER A 31 -0.51 11.56 1.54
C SER A 31 -1.46 12.51 0.80
N ALA A 32 -1.35 13.81 1.06
CA ALA A 32 -2.01 14.89 0.31
C ALA A 32 -0.95 15.62 -0.52
N ALA A 33 -0.80 15.21 -1.78
CA ALA A 33 0.38 15.55 -2.58
C ALA A 33 0.43 17.03 -3.00
N GLU A 34 -0.71 17.64 -3.33
CA GLU A 34 -0.76 19.05 -3.70
C GLU A 34 -0.43 19.95 -2.50
N ASP A 35 -0.96 19.61 -1.32
CA ASP A 35 -0.71 20.36 -0.09
C ASP A 35 0.68 20.08 0.52
N GLY A 36 1.33 18.98 0.13
CA GLY A 36 2.66 18.62 0.62
C GLY A 36 2.67 18.11 2.07
N THR A 37 1.57 17.48 2.49
CA THR A 37 1.37 17.00 3.86
C THR A 37 1.02 15.52 3.91
N ILE A 38 1.25 14.92 5.08
CA ILE A 38 0.78 13.59 5.46
C ILE A 38 -0.26 13.78 6.58
N ALA A 39 -1.52 13.57 6.26
CA ALA A 39 -2.62 13.61 7.22
C ALA A 39 -2.60 12.34 8.10
N ARG A 40 -2.90 12.49 9.40
CA ARG A 40 -2.90 11.40 10.37
C ARG A 40 -4.27 11.25 11.04
N TYR A 41 -4.71 10.01 11.23
CA TYR A 41 -5.95 9.66 11.92
C TYR A 41 -5.72 8.52 12.92
N ALA A 42 -6.45 8.54 14.04
CA ALA A 42 -6.67 7.32 14.83
C ALA A 42 -7.90 6.61 14.27
N LEU A 43 -7.76 5.31 13.99
CA LEU A 43 -8.86 4.44 13.62
C LEU A 43 -9.46 3.82 14.88
N ASN A 44 -10.77 3.94 15.05
CA ASN A 44 -11.50 3.14 16.02
C ASN A 44 -11.66 1.72 15.45
N ASP A 45 -10.94 0.76 16.02
CA ASP A 45 -10.92 -0.62 15.52
C ASP A 45 -12.27 -1.33 15.63
N GLN A 46 -13.20 -0.84 16.45
CA GLN A 46 -14.54 -1.42 16.62
C GLN A 46 -15.56 -0.83 15.66
N THR A 47 -15.49 0.47 15.36
CA THR A 47 -16.50 1.18 14.56
C THR A 47 -16.02 1.59 13.17
N GLY A 48 -14.72 1.61 12.93
CA GLY A 48 -14.11 2.13 11.71
C GLY A 48 -14.08 3.65 11.63
N GLU A 49 -14.46 4.35 12.71
CA GLU A 49 -14.42 5.82 12.76
C GLU A 49 -12.98 6.34 12.70
N LEU A 50 -12.76 7.41 11.93
CA LEU A 50 -11.47 8.05 11.76
C LEU A 50 -11.46 9.38 12.52
N LYS A 51 -10.67 9.45 13.60
CA LYS A 51 -10.45 10.70 14.34
C LYS A 51 -9.22 11.43 13.80
N PRO A 52 -9.35 12.63 13.21
CA PRO A 52 -8.20 13.42 12.78
C PRO A 52 -7.26 13.73 13.94
N LEU A 53 -5.96 13.56 13.71
CA LEU A 53 -4.89 13.84 14.69
C LEU A 53 -3.93 14.94 14.21
N GLY A 54 -4.20 15.53 13.04
CA GLY A 54 -3.42 16.60 12.42
C GLY A 54 -2.49 16.11 11.32
N ASP A 55 -1.81 17.07 10.70
CA ASP A 55 -1.00 16.86 9.51
C ASP A 55 0.48 17.01 9.81
N THR A 56 1.31 16.29 9.06
CA THR A 56 2.77 16.41 9.10
C THR A 56 3.26 17.00 7.78
N PRO A 57 3.97 18.15 7.80
CA PRO A 57 4.61 18.67 6.60
C PRO A 57 5.67 17.68 6.07
N ALA A 58 5.59 17.36 4.78
CA ALA A 58 6.58 16.54 4.08
C ALA A 58 7.34 17.32 2.99
N GLY A 59 6.78 18.45 2.57
CA GLY A 59 7.22 19.23 1.41
C GLY A 59 6.43 18.85 0.16
N GLY A 60 6.70 19.53 -0.96
CA GLY A 60 5.88 19.42 -2.18
C GLY A 60 5.69 17.98 -2.66
N LYS A 61 4.56 17.67 -3.31
CA LYS A 61 4.24 16.40 -3.98
C LYS A 61 4.77 15.13 -3.30
N VAL A 62 4.56 15.01 -1.99
CA VAL A 62 4.71 13.75 -1.26
C VAL A 62 3.64 12.78 -1.78
N MET A 63 4.03 11.54 -2.09
CA MET A 63 3.05 10.55 -2.59
C MET A 63 3.30 9.15 -2.05
N PRO A 64 4.18 8.29 -2.64
CA PRO A 64 4.21 6.92 -2.18
C PRO A 64 4.81 6.87 -0.79
N MET A 65 4.14 6.11 0.07
CA MET A 65 4.56 5.87 1.43
C MET A 65 4.76 4.38 1.69
N ALA A 66 5.75 4.06 2.50
CA ALA A 66 6.03 2.70 2.97
C ALA A 66 6.34 2.70 4.47
N ILE A 67 5.88 1.66 5.18
CA ILE A 67 6.12 1.47 6.61
C ILE A 67 7.27 0.48 6.78
N GLY A 68 8.20 0.78 7.68
CA GLY A 68 9.26 -0.11 8.15
C GLY A 68 8.70 -1.46 8.64
N PRO A 69 9.39 -2.60 8.45
CA PRO A 69 8.95 -3.89 8.98
C PRO A 69 8.74 -3.89 10.51
N ASP A 70 9.47 -3.03 11.22
CA ASP A 70 9.34 -2.84 12.66
C ASP A 70 8.16 -1.94 13.07
N LYS A 71 7.40 -1.42 12.10
CA LYS A 71 6.27 -0.49 12.27
C LYS A 71 6.64 0.84 12.95
N LYS A 72 7.93 1.19 13.03
CA LYS A 72 8.41 2.39 13.76
C LYS A 72 8.85 3.52 12.84
N THR A 73 9.03 3.26 11.54
CA THR A 73 9.45 4.28 10.59
C THR A 73 8.48 4.35 9.41
N LEU A 74 8.06 5.57 9.06
CA LEU A 74 7.36 5.87 7.82
C LEU A 74 8.37 6.46 6.83
N TYR A 75 8.40 5.94 5.61
CA TYR A 75 9.15 6.47 4.48
C TYR A 75 8.19 7.07 3.47
N ALA A 76 8.61 8.13 2.79
CA ALA A 76 7.88 8.68 1.64
C ALA A 76 8.83 9.20 0.56
N ALA A 77 8.34 9.25 -0.68
CA ALA A 77 9.00 9.99 -1.76
C ALA A 77 8.31 11.33 -2.00
N VAL A 78 9.11 12.39 -2.05
CA VAL A 78 8.74 13.73 -2.51
C VAL A 78 9.14 13.84 -3.98
N ARG A 79 8.15 13.99 -4.85
CA ARG A 79 8.31 13.87 -6.31
C ARG A 79 8.52 15.20 -7.03
N SER A 80 8.29 16.33 -6.36
CA SER A 80 8.62 17.66 -6.90
C SER A 80 10.09 17.99 -6.65
N GLN A 81 10.68 18.84 -7.50
CA GLN A 81 12.04 19.32 -7.29
C GLN A 81 12.16 20.22 -6.03
N PRO A 82 13.22 20.07 -5.21
CA PRO A 82 14.20 18.99 -5.23
C PRO A 82 13.55 17.67 -4.78
N MET A 83 13.75 16.60 -5.58
CA MET A 83 13.18 15.28 -5.28
C MET A 83 13.92 14.62 -4.12
N ARG A 84 13.17 14.03 -3.19
CA ARG A 84 13.72 13.52 -1.93
C ARG A 84 13.08 12.20 -1.50
N LEU A 85 13.86 11.37 -0.82
CA LEU A 85 13.38 10.29 0.03
C LEU A 85 13.44 10.77 1.47
N VAL A 86 12.30 10.77 2.14
CA VAL A 86 12.12 11.32 3.49
C VAL A 86 11.57 10.25 4.42
N SER A 87 11.88 10.36 5.71
CA SER A 87 11.43 9.40 6.72
C SER A 87 11.15 10.06 8.06
N TRP A 88 10.24 9.44 8.81
CA TRP A 88 9.84 9.85 10.14
C TRP A 88 9.79 8.65 11.07
N SER A 89 10.17 8.84 12.33
CA SER A 89 9.85 7.91 13.39
C SER A 89 8.39 8.09 13.82
N ILE A 90 7.73 6.96 14.08
CA ILE A 90 6.33 6.87 14.46
C ILE A 90 6.25 6.76 15.99
N ASN A 91 5.57 7.70 16.63
CA ASN A 91 5.25 7.58 18.05
C ASN A 91 4.19 6.49 18.27
N GLY A 92 4.55 5.44 19.01
CA GLY A 92 3.68 4.29 19.24
C GLY A 92 2.34 4.58 19.94
N LYS A 93 2.22 5.69 20.66
CA LYS A 93 1.03 6.05 21.46
C LYS A 93 0.15 7.10 20.82
N THR A 94 0.69 7.88 19.88
CA THR A 94 -0.02 9.03 19.30
C THR A 94 -0.05 9.00 17.78
N GLY A 95 0.75 8.11 17.18
CA GLY A 95 1.00 8.05 15.75
C GLY A 95 1.79 9.26 15.23
N ALA A 96 2.21 10.19 16.09
CA ALA A 96 2.91 11.40 15.65
C ALA A 96 4.20 11.05 14.91
N LEU A 97 4.44 11.78 13.82
CA LEU A 97 5.60 11.61 12.95
C LEU A 97 6.68 12.61 13.35
N THR A 98 7.82 12.13 13.80
CA THR A 98 9.00 12.97 14.10
C THR A 98 10.02 12.78 12.98
N PRO A 99 10.46 13.86 12.29
CA PRO A 99 11.43 13.75 11.20
C PRO A 99 12.67 12.95 11.60
N ALA A 100 13.07 12.00 10.77
CA ALA A 100 14.18 11.09 11.06
C ALA A 100 15.34 11.27 10.07
N SER A 101 15.07 11.17 8.77
CA SER A 101 16.11 11.36 7.75
C SER A 101 15.56 11.85 6.42
N GLU A 102 16.43 12.49 5.66
CA GLU A 102 16.19 12.97 4.31
C GLU A 102 17.40 12.64 3.44
N SER A 103 17.16 12.29 2.19
CA SER A 103 18.19 12.05 1.18
C SER A 103 17.69 12.45 -0.19
N ALA A 104 18.60 12.87 -1.07
CA ALA A 104 18.26 13.17 -2.45
C ALA A 104 17.71 11.91 -3.15
N ALA A 105 16.60 12.06 -3.85
CA ALA A 105 16.09 11.01 -4.72
C ALA A 105 16.74 11.15 -6.10
N ALA A 106 17.23 10.04 -6.67
CA ALA A 106 17.83 10.05 -8.00
C ALA A 106 16.80 10.28 -9.12
N ALA A 107 15.53 9.97 -8.87
CA ALA A 107 14.43 10.18 -9.80
C ALA A 107 13.09 10.44 -9.08
N SER A 108 12.04 10.75 -9.84
CA SER A 108 10.65 10.84 -9.36
C SER A 108 10.10 9.43 -9.19
N TYR A 109 9.73 9.05 -7.98
CA TYR A 109 9.23 7.70 -7.68
C TYR A 109 7.72 7.71 -7.47
N PRO A 110 6.90 7.10 -8.35
CA PRO A 110 5.50 6.83 -8.07
C PRO A 110 5.28 5.73 -7.02
N TYR A 111 6.30 4.93 -6.68
CA TYR A 111 6.16 3.79 -5.80
C TYR A 111 7.47 3.51 -5.07
N ILE A 112 7.37 3.27 -3.77
CA ILE A 112 8.47 2.77 -2.94
C ILE A 112 7.98 1.58 -2.12
N SER A 113 8.89 0.65 -1.83
CA SER A 113 8.68 -0.47 -0.91
C SER A 113 9.95 -0.72 -0.12
N LEU A 114 9.84 -1.51 0.94
CA LEU A 114 11.00 -2.02 1.68
C LEU A 114 11.12 -3.52 1.48
N ASP A 115 12.34 -4.03 1.59
CA ASP A 115 12.55 -5.45 1.80
C ASP A 115 12.02 -5.86 3.20
N ARG A 116 11.72 -7.14 3.37
CA ARG A 116 11.09 -7.68 4.59
C ARG A 116 11.97 -7.57 5.83
N GLN A 117 13.27 -7.38 5.65
CA GLN A 117 14.25 -7.27 6.74
C GLN A 117 14.63 -5.80 7.06
N GLY A 118 14.09 -4.82 6.33
CA GLY A 118 14.37 -3.39 6.58
C GLY A 118 15.81 -2.99 6.24
N ARG A 119 16.45 -3.70 5.33
CA ARG A 119 17.80 -3.48 4.81
C ARG A 119 17.80 -2.57 3.58
N PHE A 120 16.73 -2.59 2.78
CA PHE A 120 16.67 -1.89 1.51
C PHE A 120 15.33 -1.18 1.30
N LEU A 121 15.40 -0.01 0.68
CA LEU A 121 14.27 0.68 0.06
C LEU A 121 14.37 0.51 -1.45
N LEU A 122 13.35 -0.08 -2.06
CA LEU A 122 13.24 -0.24 -3.51
C LEU A 122 12.28 0.81 -4.05
N ALA A 123 12.66 1.49 -5.14
CA ALA A 123 11.90 2.57 -5.72
C ALA A 123 11.78 2.40 -7.23
N ALA A 124 10.57 2.39 -7.76
CA ALA A 124 10.31 2.40 -9.21
C ALA A 124 10.11 3.83 -9.68
N SER A 125 10.66 4.19 -10.83
CA SER A 125 10.51 5.50 -11.46
C SER A 125 9.77 5.41 -12.79
N TYR A 126 8.63 6.11 -12.85
CA TYR A 126 7.79 6.14 -14.04
C TYR A 126 8.50 6.82 -15.21
N ASP A 127 8.97 8.04 -14.96
CA ASP A 127 9.43 8.94 -16.01
C ASP A 127 10.78 8.50 -16.61
N SER A 128 11.67 7.90 -15.80
CA SER A 128 12.96 7.38 -16.27
C SER A 128 12.95 5.89 -16.64
N GLY A 129 11.90 5.15 -16.25
CA GLY A 129 11.83 3.71 -16.48
C GLY A 129 12.88 2.90 -15.71
N LEU A 130 13.31 3.41 -14.56
CA LEU A 130 14.34 2.82 -13.70
C LEU A 130 13.73 2.19 -12.45
N VAL A 131 14.46 1.24 -11.86
CA VAL A 131 14.28 0.83 -10.46
C VAL A 131 15.59 1.01 -9.73
N HIS A 132 15.54 1.64 -8.56
CA HIS A 132 16.68 1.84 -7.67
C HIS A 132 16.51 1.04 -6.39
N VAL A 133 17.62 0.53 -5.87
CA VAL A 133 17.70 -0.07 -4.53
C VAL A 133 18.62 0.76 -3.67
N TYR A 134 18.10 1.31 -2.58
CA TYR A 134 18.87 2.07 -1.60
C TYR A 134 19.11 1.22 -0.37
N ARG A 135 20.32 1.25 0.18
CA ARG A 135 20.60 0.65 1.50
C ARG A 135 19.99 1.51 2.60
N LEU A 136 19.31 0.86 3.54
CA LEU A 136 18.92 1.46 4.81
C LEU A 136 20.07 1.28 5.81
N GLY A 137 20.61 2.40 6.27
CA GLY A 137 21.66 2.44 7.29
C GLY A 137 21.10 2.40 8.71
N ALA A 138 21.92 2.81 9.67
CA ALA A 138 21.50 2.90 11.07
C ALA A 138 20.20 3.71 11.22
N HIS A 139 19.32 3.23 12.09
CA HIS A 139 17.99 3.83 12.35
C HIS A 139 17.11 3.97 11.11
N GLY A 140 17.36 3.16 10.06
CA GLY A 140 16.56 3.15 8.85
C GLY A 140 16.84 4.33 7.91
N LYS A 141 17.95 5.06 8.05
CA LYS A 141 18.28 6.15 7.15
C LYS A 141 18.53 5.64 5.72
N VAL A 142 17.91 6.25 4.71
CA VAL A 142 18.23 5.97 3.30
C VAL A 142 19.67 6.44 3.01
N THR A 143 20.50 5.57 2.48
CA THR A 143 21.91 5.87 2.16
C THR A 143 22.05 6.16 0.67
N THR A 144 22.81 7.22 0.33
CA THR A 144 23.15 7.57 -1.06
C THR A 144 24.66 7.40 -1.31
N PRO A 145 25.10 6.97 -2.51
CA PRO A 145 24.27 6.59 -3.66
C PRO A 145 23.49 5.28 -3.41
N PHE A 146 22.56 4.96 -4.32
CA PHE A 146 21.90 3.66 -4.35
C PHE A 146 22.93 2.53 -4.52
N VAL A 147 22.57 1.32 -4.11
CA VAL A 147 23.41 0.12 -4.30
C VAL A 147 23.16 -0.57 -5.64
N GLU A 148 22.01 -0.33 -6.26
CA GLU A 148 21.64 -0.91 -7.55
C GLU A 148 20.73 0.05 -8.33
N GLU A 149 20.93 0.09 -9.66
CA GLU A 149 20.08 0.74 -10.64
C GLU A 149 19.85 -0.24 -11.80
N ILE A 150 18.58 -0.53 -12.11
CA ILE A 150 18.22 -1.35 -13.27
C ILE A 150 17.33 -0.58 -14.23
N GLN A 151 17.56 -0.78 -15.52
CA GLN A 151 16.65 -0.33 -16.57
C GLN A 151 15.45 -1.29 -16.63
N ALA A 152 14.36 -0.93 -15.98
CA ALA A 152 13.14 -1.74 -15.95
C ALA A 152 12.32 -1.63 -17.24
N GLY A 153 12.35 -0.45 -17.87
CA GLY A 153 11.61 -0.14 -19.10
C GLY A 153 10.66 1.04 -18.91
N HIS A 154 10.17 1.60 -20.04
CA HIS A 154 9.30 2.78 -20.06
C HIS A 154 8.13 2.65 -19.07
N ALA A 155 7.89 3.69 -18.26
CA ALA A 155 6.80 3.76 -17.29
C ALA A 155 6.80 2.63 -16.22
N ALA A 156 7.97 2.35 -15.62
CA ALA A 156 8.07 1.48 -14.46
C ALA A 156 7.27 2.07 -13.27
N HIS A 157 6.23 1.37 -12.82
CA HIS A 157 5.20 1.96 -11.98
C HIS A 157 5.19 1.43 -10.54
N SER A 158 5.59 0.18 -10.30
CA SER A 158 5.66 -0.38 -8.94
C SER A 158 6.81 -1.34 -8.77
N VAL A 159 7.22 -1.56 -7.51
CA VAL A 159 8.16 -2.61 -7.14
C VAL A 159 7.73 -3.19 -5.79
N ILE A 160 7.53 -4.51 -5.71
CA ILE A 160 7.18 -5.21 -4.46
C ILE A 160 8.16 -6.35 -4.20
N VAL A 161 8.40 -6.65 -2.93
CA VAL A 161 9.23 -7.78 -2.49
C VAL A 161 8.35 -8.91 -1.98
N ASP A 162 8.71 -10.14 -2.28
CA ASP A 162 7.97 -11.33 -1.87
C ASP A 162 8.04 -11.60 -0.35
N ALA A 163 7.26 -12.59 0.13
CA ALA A 163 7.26 -12.92 1.55
C ALA A 163 8.58 -13.58 2.02
N THR A 164 9.34 -14.20 1.11
CA THR A 164 10.63 -14.85 1.44
C THR A 164 11.82 -13.89 1.40
N ASN A 165 11.61 -12.65 0.96
CA ASN A 165 12.64 -11.62 0.81
C ASN A 165 13.72 -11.94 -0.23
N HIS A 166 13.40 -12.79 -1.21
CA HIS A 166 14.33 -13.26 -2.24
C HIS A 166 13.92 -12.86 -3.65
N SER A 167 12.68 -12.39 -3.85
CA SER A 167 12.24 -11.93 -5.17
C SER A 167 11.62 -10.55 -5.10
N ALA A 168 11.85 -9.76 -6.15
CA ALA A 168 11.19 -8.50 -6.41
C ALA A 168 10.43 -8.56 -7.74
N TYR A 169 9.26 -7.92 -7.77
CA TYR A 169 8.39 -7.84 -8.95
C TYR A 169 8.09 -6.41 -9.31
N VAL A 170 8.25 -6.07 -10.59
CA VAL A 170 8.12 -4.68 -11.07
C VAL A 170 7.02 -4.61 -12.12
N GLY A 171 5.95 -3.85 -11.86
CA GLY A 171 4.96 -3.54 -12.89
C GLY A 171 5.49 -2.46 -13.83
N VAL A 172 5.61 -2.76 -15.12
CA VAL A 172 6.11 -1.82 -16.13
C VAL A 172 5.00 -1.53 -17.13
N LEU A 173 4.35 -0.38 -16.93
CA LEU A 173 3.14 0.01 -17.66
C LEU A 173 3.43 0.11 -19.17
N GLY A 174 4.51 0.78 -19.54
CA GLY A 174 4.79 1.14 -20.93
C GLY A 174 5.26 -0.01 -21.82
N THR A 175 5.57 -1.17 -21.24
CA THR A 175 6.06 -2.34 -21.98
C THR A 175 5.17 -3.58 -21.84
N ASP A 176 4.03 -3.45 -21.14
CA ASP A 176 3.11 -4.55 -20.84
C ASP A 176 3.76 -5.74 -20.12
N ARG A 177 4.73 -5.47 -19.23
CA ARG A 177 5.51 -6.49 -18.53
C ARG A 177 5.40 -6.40 -17.01
N VAL A 178 5.49 -7.56 -16.37
CA VAL A 178 5.87 -7.66 -14.96
C VAL A 178 7.28 -8.27 -14.90
N LEU A 179 8.26 -7.51 -14.44
CA LEU A 179 9.61 -8.05 -14.24
C LEU A 179 9.62 -9.00 -13.05
N GLN A 180 10.49 -10.01 -13.11
CA GLN A 180 10.73 -10.98 -12.06
C GLN A 180 12.23 -11.04 -11.79
N LEU A 181 12.60 -10.66 -10.57
CA LEU A 181 14.00 -10.42 -10.18
C LEU A 181 14.30 -11.16 -8.88
N ALA A 182 15.48 -11.73 -8.76
CA ALA A 182 16.05 -12.15 -7.48
C ALA A 182 16.57 -10.92 -6.74
N LEU A 183 16.29 -10.82 -5.44
CA LEU A 183 16.83 -9.83 -4.53
C LEU A 183 17.96 -10.45 -3.71
N HIS A 184 19.19 -10.01 -3.96
CA HIS A 184 20.37 -10.52 -3.30
C HIS A 184 20.61 -9.88 -1.93
N GLN A 185 21.46 -10.49 -1.12
CA GLN A 185 21.76 -10.00 0.23
C GLN A 185 22.45 -8.63 0.25
N ASP A 186 23.20 -8.32 -0.80
CA ASP A 186 23.89 -7.04 -0.97
C ASP A 186 22.99 -5.94 -1.56
N GLY A 187 21.79 -6.31 -2.04
CA GLY A 187 20.79 -5.40 -2.61
C GLY A 187 20.74 -5.42 -4.14
N GLN A 188 21.60 -6.20 -4.81
CA GLN A 188 21.54 -6.35 -6.27
C GLN A 188 20.23 -7.04 -6.70
N LEU A 189 19.77 -6.69 -7.90
CA LEU A 189 18.62 -7.30 -8.55
C LEU A 189 19.05 -8.00 -9.82
N THR A 190 18.82 -9.32 -9.93
CA THR A 190 19.12 -10.05 -11.16
C THR A 190 17.86 -10.71 -11.73
N PRO A 191 17.67 -10.74 -13.06
CA PRO A 191 16.60 -11.50 -13.70
C PRO A 191 16.48 -12.95 -13.17
N VAL A 192 15.26 -13.42 -12.94
CA VAL A 192 14.94 -14.86 -12.83
C VAL A 192 14.14 -15.32 -14.04
N GLY A 193 14.30 -16.58 -14.48
CA GLY A 193 13.75 -17.04 -15.75
C GLY A 193 14.14 -16.10 -16.90
N ASP A 194 13.16 -15.68 -17.71
CA ASP A 194 13.36 -14.72 -18.81
C ASP A 194 13.47 -13.25 -18.35
N GLY A 195 13.48 -12.99 -17.04
CA GLY A 195 13.51 -11.66 -16.43
C GLY A 195 12.18 -10.93 -16.37
N PHE A 196 11.18 -11.38 -17.13
CA PHE A 196 9.82 -10.83 -17.10
C PHE A 196 8.78 -11.84 -17.57
N VAL A 197 7.52 -11.54 -17.28
CA VAL A 197 6.35 -12.12 -17.94
C VAL A 197 5.59 -11.02 -18.67
N ALA A 198 5.15 -11.33 -19.90
CA ALA A 198 4.32 -10.43 -20.67
C ALA A 198 2.85 -10.54 -20.24
N THR A 199 2.16 -9.40 -20.24
CA THR A 199 0.70 -9.34 -20.18
C THR A 199 0.13 -9.06 -21.57
N ALA A 200 -1.19 -9.02 -21.70
CA ALA A 200 -1.82 -8.65 -22.96
C ALA A 200 -1.33 -7.25 -23.42
N ALA A 201 -1.26 -7.04 -24.74
CA ALA A 201 -0.87 -5.75 -25.28
C ALA A 201 -1.83 -4.64 -24.79
N LYS A 202 -1.25 -3.50 -24.43
CA LYS A 202 -1.93 -2.32 -23.85
C LYS A 202 -2.62 -2.63 -22.51
N ASN A 203 -2.18 -3.63 -21.76
CA ASN A 203 -2.68 -3.89 -20.42
C ASN A 203 -2.26 -2.79 -19.44
N GLY A 204 -1.01 -2.34 -19.55
CA GLY A 204 -0.40 -1.36 -18.67
C GLY A 204 -0.20 -1.84 -17.23
N PRO A 205 0.60 -2.90 -16.96
CA PRO A 205 0.88 -3.40 -15.61
C PRO A 205 1.25 -2.29 -14.63
N ARG A 206 0.47 -2.16 -13.55
CA ARG A 206 0.63 -1.08 -12.58
C ARG A 206 1.06 -1.62 -11.24
N HIS A 207 0.14 -1.82 -10.30
CA HIS A 207 0.43 -2.33 -8.97
C HIS A 207 0.21 -3.85 -8.90
N SER A 208 0.95 -4.50 -8.01
CA SER A 208 0.81 -5.93 -7.73
C SER A 208 0.54 -6.17 -6.25
N VAL A 209 -0.16 -7.27 -5.94
CA VAL A 209 -0.29 -7.83 -4.59
C VAL A 209 0.00 -9.33 -4.62
N LEU A 210 0.63 -9.83 -3.55
CA LEU A 210 0.88 -11.26 -3.35
C LEU A 210 -0.20 -11.85 -2.44
N SER A 211 -0.54 -13.12 -2.66
CA SER A 211 -1.33 -13.87 -1.67
C SER A 211 -0.53 -14.09 -0.38
N PRO A 212 -1.17 -14.18 0.80
CA PRO A 212 -0.48 -14.35 2.08
C PRO A 212 0.39 -15.62 2.15
N ASP A 213 -0.02 -16.67 1.43
CA ASP A 213 0.74 -17.92 1.29
C ASP A 213 1.89 -17.83 0.26
N ASN A 214 2.11 -16.65 -0.33
CA ASN A 214 3.14 -16.34 -1.32
C ASN A 214 3.06 -17.20 -2.61
N ARG A 215 1.91 -17.83 -2.88
CA ARG A 215 1.70 -18.72 -4.04
C ARG A 215 1.24 -18.00 -5.30
N PHE A 216 0.59 -16.84 -5.16
CA PHE A 216 0.02 -16.11 -6.27
C PHE A 216 0.42 -14.64 -6.25
N LEU A 217 0.63 -14.08 -7.43
CA LEU A 217 0.76 -12.64 -7.65
C LEU A 217 -0.39 -12.17 -8.54
N TYR A 218 -1.04 -11.08 -8.15
CA TYR A 218 -2.08 -10.42 -8.94
C TYR A 218 -1.59 -9.04 -9.33
N ASN A 219 -1.56 -8.75 -10.63
CA ASN A 219 -1.20 -7.43 -11.14
C ASN A 219 -2.42 -6.78 -11.78
N VAL A 220 -2.69 -5.52 -11.46
CA VAL A 220 -3.73 -4.73 -12.14
C VAL A 220 -3.14 -3.93 -13.30
N GLY A 221 -3.75 -4.04 -14.47
CA GLY A 221 -3.45 -3.20 -15.63
C GLY A 221 -4.15 -1.85 -15.52
N GLU A 222 -3.41 -0.73 -15.53
CA GLU A 222 -3.96 0.63 -15.49
C GLU A 222 -4.88 0.91 -16.68
N MET A 223 -4.52 0.41 -17.86
CA MET A 223 -5.16 0.74 -19.14
C MET A 223 -6.28 -0.23 -19.49
N SER A 224 -6.12 -1.51 -19.21
CA SER A 224 -7.18 -2.53 -19.44
C SER A 224 -8.17 -2.63 -18.27
N GLY A 225 -7.75 -2.26 -17.06
CA GLY A 225 -8.45 -2.56 -15.82
C GLY A 225 -8.53 -4.06 -15.52
N ALA A 226 -7.79 -4.88 -16.25
CA ALA A 226 -7.76 -6.32 -16.05
C ALA A 226 -6.83 -6.67 -14.89
N ILE A 227 -7.19 -7.72 -14.16
CA ILE A 227 -6.31 -8.34 -13.16
C ILE A 227 -5.68 -9.57 -13.80
N VAL A 228 -4.36 -9.61 -13.89
CA VAL A 228 -3.62 -10.78 -14.36
C VAL A 228 -3.12 -11.56 -13.14
N GLN A 229 -3.48 -12.84 -13.09
CA GLN A 229 -3.09 -13.76 -12.02
C GLN A 229 -1.92 -14.63 -12.48
N PHE A 230 -0.88 -14.66 -11.66
CA PHE A 230 0.30 -15.48 -11.85
C PHE A 230 0.43 -16.50 -10.72
N ALA A 231 0.73 -17.75 -11.05
CA ALA A 231 1.30 -18.70 -10.11
C ALA A 231 2.77 -18.34 -9.89
N ARG A 232 3.20 -18.28 -8.64
CA ARG A 232 4.59 -18.03 -8.26
C ARG A 232 5.30 -19.35 -7.99
N GLN A 233 6.44 -19.55 -8.64
CA GLN A 233 7.31 -20.70 -8.42
C GLN A 233 8.27 -20.44 -7.25
N PRO A 234 8.85 -21.50 -6.63
CA PRO A 234 9.79 -21.34 -5.53
C PRO A 234 11.03 -20.48 -5.85
N ASP A 235 11.48 -20.50 -7.12
CA ASP A 235 12.60 -19.69 -7.62
C ASP A 235 12.22 -18.22 -7.91
N GLY A 236 10.96 -17.85 -7.70
CA GLY A 236 10.44 -16.52 -7.94
C GLY A 236 9.93 -16.27 -9.35
N THR A 237 10.05 -17.24 -10.27
CA THR A 237 9.45 -17.10 -11.61
C THR A 237 7.92 -17.11 -11.53
N LEU A 238 7.29 -16.43 -12.50
CA LEU A 238 5.85 -16.30 -12.60
C LEU A 238 5.33 -17.09 -13.81
N THR A 239 4.18 -17.72 -13.66
CA THR A 239 3.43 -18.31 -14.77
C THR A 239 2.04 -17.70 -14.79
N GLN A 240 1.65 -17.06 -15.90
CA GLN A 240 0.29 -16.53 -16.03
C GLN A 240 -0.70 -17.71 -16.07
N ILE A 241 -1.68 -17.71 -15.17
CA ILE A 241 -2.68 -18.78 -15.07
C ILE A 241 -4.11 -18.30 -15.31
N ALA A 242 -4.38 -16.99 -15.18
CA ALA A 242 -5.66 -16.40 -15.52
C ALA A 242 -5.55 -14.88 -15.77
N ALA A 243 -6.56 -14.32 -16.43
CA ALA A 243 -6.77 -12.89 -16.52
C ALA A 243 -8.27 -12.59 -16.41
N TYR A 244 -8.61 -11.54 -15.66
CA TYR A 244 -9.98 -11.13 -15.38
C TYR A 244 -10.18 -9.73 -15.95
N PRO A 245 -11.12 -9.51 -16.88
CA PRO A 245 -11.36 -8.18 -17.45
C PRO A 245 -11.92 -7.22 -16.38
N SER A 246 -11.85 -5.91 -16.67
CA SER A 246 -12.46 -4.89 -15.80
C SER A 246 -13.95 -5.18 -15.57
N ALA A 247 -14.32 -5.43 -14.32
CA ALA A 247 -15.72 -5.69 -13.93
C ALA A 247 -16.63 -4.47 -14.08
N VAL A 248 -16.05 -3.27 -14.24
CA VAL A 248 -16.79 -2.00 -14.26
C VAL A 248 -16.82 -1.34 -15.63
N ALA A 249 -15.95 -1.73 -16.57
CA ALA A 249 -15.82 -1.05 -17.86
C ALA A 249 -17.13 -1.01 -18.65
N GLN A 250 -17.86 -2.13 -18.74
CA GLN A 250 -19.14 -2.16 -19.45
C GLN A 250 -20.21 -1.31 -18.74
N LYS A 251 -20.33 -1.44 -17.41
CA LYS A 251 -21.32 -0.72 -16.59
C LYS A 251 -21.17 0.80 -16.69
N TYR A 252 -19.94 1.30 -16.77
CA TYR A 252 -19.65 2.73 -16.82
C TYR A 252 -19.24 3.22 -18.23
N HIS A 253 -19.45 2.39 -19.27
CA HIS A 253 -19.10 2.71 -20.65
C HIS A 253 -17.66 3.21 -20.84
N LEU A 254 -16.72 2.60 -20.10
CA LEU A 254 -15.32 2.98 -20.14
C LEU A 254 -14.66 2.39 -21.39
N GLN A 255 -14.05 3.26 -22.19
CA GLN A 255 -13.17 2.84 -23.27
C GLN A 255 -11.83 2.36 -22.70
N HIS A 256 -11.09 1.61 -23.52
CA HIS A 256 -9.74 1.19 -23.18
C HIS A 256 -8.86 2.39 -22.80
N GLY A 257 -8.10 2.24 -21.73
CA GLY A 257 -7.20 3.25 -21.20
C GLY A 257 -6.06 3.57 -22.14
N VAL A 258 -5.39 4.68 -21.84
CA VAL A 258 -4.16 5.11 -22.51
C VAL A 258 -3.22 5.66 -21.45
N GLU A 259 -1.93 5.61 -21.75
CA GLU A 259 -0.92 6.25 -20.92
C GLU A 259 -1.20 7.76 -20.81
N ARG A 260 -1.12 8.32 -19.60
CA ARG A 260 -1.42 9.73 -19.34
C ARG A 260 -0.16 10.50 -19.01
N THR A 261 0.37 11.23 -19.99
CA THR A 261 1.48 12.18 -19.81
C THR A 261 1.00 13.48 -19.16
N ALA A 262 1.93 14.39 -18.81
CA ALA A 262 1.58 15.71 -18.28
C ALA A 262 0.70 16.56 -19.22
N SER A 263 0.74 16.28 -20.53
CA SER A 263 -0.07 16.97 -21.56
C SER A 263 -1.36 16.22 -21.91
N TYR A 264 -1.68 15.12 -21.22
CA TYR A 264 -2.88 14.33 -21.50
C TYR A 264 -4.16 15.16 -21.35
N SER A 265 -4.90 15.29 -22.45
CA SER A 265 -6.17 16.01 -22.52
C SER A 265 -7.17 15.20 -23.35
N ASP A 266 -7.77 14.18 -22.74
CA ASP A 266 -8.86 13.42 -23.33
C ASP A 266 -10.03 13.36 -22.34
N THR A 267 -11.21 13.75 -22.83
CA THR A 267 -12.47 13.76 -22.07
C THR A 267 -13.23 12.45 -22.17
N THR A 268 -12.77 11.52 -23.02
CA THR A 268 -13.32 10.17 -23.13
C THR A 268 -13.27 9.47 -21.78
N PRO A 269 -14.39 8.90 -21.29
CA PRO A 269 -14.38 8.03 -20.13
C PRO A 269 -13.55 6.78 -20.44
N ARG A 270 -12.30 6.76 -19.96
CA ARG A 270 -11.36 5.67 -20.16
C ARG A 270 -11.09 4.93 -18.87
N ILE A 271 -10.85 3.63 -18.97
CA ILE A 271 -10.37 2.83 -17.85
C ILE A 271 -9.10 3.47 -17.29
N TRP A 272 -9.05 3.59 -15.97
CA TRP A 272 -7.92 4.15 -15.25
C TRP A 272 -7.78 3.47 -13.88
N ALA A 273 -7.58 2.16 -13.90
CA ALA A 273 -7.36 1.37 -12.69
C ALA A 273 -6.12 1.86 -11.95
N ALA A 274 -6.11 1.76 -10.62
CA ALA A 274 -4.99 2.24 -9.81
C ALA A 274 -4.47 1.16 -8.85
N ASP A 275 -5.02 1.06 -7.66
CA ASP A 275 -4.42 0.25 -6.61
C ASP A 275 -5.09 -1.12 -6.51
N ILE A 276 -4.35 -2.08 -5.98
CA ILE A 276 -4.81 -3.44 -5.73
C ILE A 276 -4.33 -3.88 -4.34
N LYS A 277 -5.26 -4.35 -3.51
CA LYS A 277 -4.97 -4.83 -2.14
C LYS A 277 -5.71 -6.13 -1.87
N MET A 278 -5.16 -6.94 -0.99
CA MET A 278 -5.74 -8.20 -0.56
C MET A 278 -5.90 -8.18 0.97
N THR A 279 -6.95 -8.79 1.48
CA THR A 279 -7.12 -8.98 2.92
C THR A 279 -6.01 -9.89 3.48
N PRO A 280 -5.61 -9.71 4.74
CA PRO A 280 -4.53 -10.49 5.35
C PRO A 280 -4.78 -12.01 5.38
N ASP A 281 -6.05 -12.42 5.41
CA ASP A 281 -6.47 -13.82 5.33
C ASP A 281 -6.54 -14.36 3.89
N GLY A 282 -6.24 -13.51 2.89
CA GLY A 282 -6.21 -13.87 1.48
C GLY A 282 -7.57 -14.17 0.87
N ARG A 283 -8.68 -13.86 1.55
CA ARG A 283 -10.04 -14.20 1.09
C ARG A 283 -10.62 -13.21 0.10
N PHE A 284 -10.21 -11.94 0.19
CA PHE A 284 -10.77 -10.87 -0.63
C PHE A 284 -9.68 -10.00 -1.25
N LEU A 285 -9.93 -9.55 -2.48
CA LEU A 285 -9.06 -8.66 -3.23
C LEU A 285 -9.88 -7.48 -3.73
N TYR A 286 -9.31 -6.28 -3.64
CA TYR A 286 -9.97 -5.02 -4.01
C TYR A 286 -9.13 -4.22 -4.99
N VAL A 287 -9.78 -3.65 -6.01
CA VAL A 287 -9.14 -2.82 -7.04
C VAL A 287 -9.86 -1.48 -7.15
N THR A 288 -9.11 -0.38 -7.20
CA THR A 288 -9.67 0.96 -7.46
C THR A 288 -9.72 1.28 -8.95
N GLU A 289 -10.77 2.00 -9.38
CA GLU A 289 -10.90 2.53 -10.74
C GLU A 289 -11.21 4.03 -10.69
N ARG A 290 -10.27 4.84 -11.21
CA ARG A 290 -10.27 6.30 -11.02
C ARG A 290 -11.37 7.01 -11.79
N THR A 291 -11.73 6.55 -12.99
CA THR A 291 -12.68 7.26 -13.84
C THR A 291 -14.11 7.11 -13.35
N SER A 292 -14.53 5.89 -13.00
CA SER A 292 -15.84 5.57 -12.43
C SER A 292 -15.95 5.89 -10.93
N SER A 293 -14.81 6.17 -10.27
CA SER A 293 -14.74 6.39 -8.82
C SER A 293 -15.30 5.22 -8.01
N THR A 294 -14.78 4.02 -8.30
CA THR A 294 -15.23 2.79 -7.67
C THR A 294 -14.10 1.97 -7.05
N VAL A 295 -14.46 1.14 -6.08
CA VAL A 295 -13.68 -0.03 -5.65
C VAL A 295 -14.45 -1.28 -6.04
N THR A 296 -13.80 -2.22 -6.70
CA THR A 296 -14.36 -3.53 -7.05
C THR A 296 -13.75 -4.61 -6.16
N GLY A 297 -14.59 -5.44 -5.55
CA GLY A 297 -14.19 -6.56 -4.71
C GLY A 297 -14.29 -7.91 -5.42
N TYR A 298 -13.36 -8.80 -5.11
CA TYR A 298 -13.31 -10.17 -5.61
C TYR A 298 -13.08 -11.13 -4.45
N ARG A 299 -13.78 -12.27 -4.47
CA ARG A 299 -13.46 -13.42 -3.63
C ARG A 299 -12.32 -14.19 -4.26
N VAL A 300 -11.37 -14.60 -3.43
CA VAL A 300 -10.19 -15.37 -3.85
C VAL A 300 -10.36 -16.81 -3.41
N SER A 301 -10.35 -17.73 -4.37
CA SER A 301 -10.33 -19.17 -4.09
C SER A 301 -9.03 -19.54 -3.38
N GLN A 302 -9.13 -20.17 -2.20
CA GLN A 302 -7.95 -20.59 -1.43
C GLN A 302 -7.19 -21.75 -2.09
N GLN A 303 -7.85 -22.49 -2.99
CA GLN A 303 -7.26 -23.64 -3.65
C GLN A 303 -6.35 -23.22 -4.80
N ASP A 304 -6.85 -22.36 -5.69
CA ASP A 304 -6.20 -22.02 -6.97
C ASP A 304 -6.07 -20.52 -7.22
N GLY A 305 -6.41 -19.67 -6.24
CA GLY A 305 -6.30 -18.22 -6.32
C GLY A 305 -7.30 -17.56 -7.27
N LYS A 306 -8.25 -18.31 -7.86
CA LYS A 306 -9.19 -17.73 -8.83
C LYS A 306 -10.03 -16.61 -8.22
N LEU A 307 -10.28 -15.59 -9.02
CA LEU A 307 -11.07 -14.42 -8.64
C LEU A 307 -12.52 -14.58 -9.08
N GLN A 308 -13.45 -14.39 -8.14
CA GLN A 308 -14.88 -14.27 -8.42
C GLN A 308 -15.34 -12.86 -8.03
N PRO A 309 -15.92 -12.06 -8.94
CA PRO A 309 -16.45 -10.74 -8.60
C PRO A 309 -17.51 -10.83 -7.49
N ILE A 310 -17.41 -9.94 -6.51
CA ILE A 310 -18.40 -9.75 -5.44
C ILE A 310 -19.33 -8.60 -5.82
N GLY A 311 -18.74 -7.44 -6.12
CA GLY A 311 -19.46 -6.21 -6.37
C GLY A 311 -18.52 -5.04 -6.65
N SER A 312 -19.11 -3.89 -6.94
CA SER A 312 -18.40 -2.63 -7.14
C SER A 312 -19.17 -1.51 -6.47
N TRP A 313 -18.47 -0.74 -5.63
CA TRP A 313 -19.05 0.30 -4.79
C TRP A 313 -18.49 1.66 -5.17
N PRO A 314 -19.34 2.70 -5.31
CA PRO A 314 -18.88 4.08 -5.39
C PRO A 314 -18.09 4.44 -4.14
N VAL A 315 -16.97 5.12 -4.33
CA VAL A 315 -16.09 5.62 -3.27
C VAL A 315 -15.69 7.08 -3.54
N GLU A 316 -14.70 7.56 -2.81
CA GLU A 316 -14.08 8.87 -2.95
C GLU A 316 -13.70 9.16 -4.40
N LYS A 317 -13.93 10.40 -4.86
CA LYS A 317 -13.74 10.76 -6.27
C LYS A 317 -12.29 10.56 -6.72
N GLN A 318 -12.12 9.82 -7.81
CA GLN A 318 -10.82 9.46 -8.40
C GLN A 318 -9.92 8.65 -7.42
N PRO A 319 -10.35 7.46 -6.97
CA PRO A 319 -9.68 6.69 -5.94
C PRO A 319 -8.35 6.12 -6.42
N ARG A 320 -7.24 6.64 -5.89
CA ARG A 320 -5.88 6.25 -6.29
C ARG A 320 -5.18 5.35 -5.29
N GLY A 321 -5.48 5.48 -4.00
CA GLY A 321 -4.87 4.70 -2.94
C GLY A 321 -5.91 4.06 -2.04
N ILE A 322 -5.69 2.80 -1.69
CA ILE A 322 -6.46 2.10 -0.66
C ILE A 322 -5.51 1.36 0.28
N ALA A 323 -5.93 1.16 1.53
CA ALA A 323 -5.24 0.28 2.46
C ALA A 323 -6.26 -0.53 3.28
N ILE A 324 -5.85 -1.72 3.70
CA ILE A 324 -6.68 -2.64 4.50
C ILE A 324 -5.99 -2.83 5.84
N THR A 325 -6.75 -2.80 6.94
CA THR A 325 -6.21 -3.06 8.27
C THR A 325 -5.64 -4.46 8.40
N SER A 326 -4.69 -4.63 9.31
CA SER A 326 -3.99 -5.92 9.53
C SER A 326 -4.89 -7.06 10.02
N ASP A 327 -6.08 -6.73 10.52
CA ASP A 327 -7.14 -7.67 10.90
C ASP A 327 -8.19 -7.89 9.80
N GLY A 328 -8.04 -7.24 8.64
CA GLY A 328 -8.92 -7.36 7.48
C GLY A 328 -10.31 -6.74 7.64
N ARG A 329 -10.59 -6.00 8.72
CA ARG A 329 -11.94 -5.45 8.98
C ARG A 329 -12.26 -4.17 8.23
N TRP A 330 -11.27 -3.33 7.97
CA TRP A 330 -11.48 -1.99 7.45
C TRP A 330 -10.66 -1.75 6.18
N LEU A 331 -11.31 -1.20 5.16
CA LEU A 331 -10.69 -0.63 3.98
C LEU A 331 -10.79 0.89 4.06
N ILE A 332 -9.66 1.58 3.94
CA ILE A 332 -9.59 3.04 3.86
C ILE A 332 -9.29 3.42 2.40
N ALA A 333 -10.09 4.33 1.83
CA ALA A 333 -9.90 4.81 0.47
C ALA A 333 -9.65 6.32 0.42
N SER A 334 -8.68 6.73 -0.41
CA SER A 334 -8.42 8.12 -0.75
C SER A 334 -8.65 8.39 -2.23
N GLY A 335 -9.16 9.58 -2.54
CA GLY A 335 -9.42 10.03 -3.90
C GLY A 335 -8.72 11.34 -4.21
N GLU A 336 -8.03 11.40 -5.36
CA GLU A 336 -7.23 12.57 -5.79
C GLU A 336 -8.07 13.84 -5.90
N LYS A 337 -9.39 13.71 -6.11
CA LYS A 337 -10.35 14.81 -6.24
C LYS A 337 -11.38 14.85 -5.10
N SER A 338 -11.12 14.15 -4.02
CA SER A 338 -11.98 14.13 -2.83
C SER A 338 -11.44 15.08 -1.76
N ALA A 339 -12.34 15.73 -1.02
CA ALA A 339 -11.98 16.51 0.18
C ALA A 339 -11.96 15.65 1.46
N VAL A 340 -12.34 14.37 1.35
CA VAL A 340 -12.40 13.41 2.44
C VAL A 340 -11.79 12.07 2.04
N ILE A 341 -11.30 11.33 3.02
CA ILE A 341 -11.09 9.88 2.92
C ILE A 341 -12.31 9.13 3.49
N GLY A 342 -12.55 7.93 2.99
CA GLY A 342 -13.60 7.05 3.47
C GLY A 342 -13.06 5.85 4.23
N SER A 343 -13.81 5.42 5.24
CA SER A 343 -13.62 4.16 5.95
C SER A 343 -14.78 3.23 5.65
N TYR A 344 -14.46 2.00 5.25
CA TYR A 344 -15.42 0.99 4.81
C TYR A 344 -15.21 -0.29 5.62
N ALA A 345 -16.27 -0.79 6.25
CA ALA A 345 -16.30 -2.13 6.79
C ALA A 345 -16.23 -3.14 5.64
N ILE A 346 -15.36 -4.14 5.79
CA ILE A 346 -15.35 -5.33 4.95
C ILE A 346 -16.23 -6.37 5.64
N ASP A 347 -17.32 -6.78 4.99
CA ASP A 347 -18.12 -7.90 5.48
C ASP A 347 -17.27 -9.17 5.49
N ARG A 348 -17.24 -9.84 6.65
CA ARG A 348 -16.33 -10.97 6.88
C ARG A 348 -16.69 -12.21 6.09
N GLU A 349 -17.91 -12.34 5.59
CA GLU A 349 -18.38 -13.52 4.87
C GLU A 349 -18.43 -13.25 3.36
N SER A 350 -19.08 -12.15 2.97
CA SER A 350 -19.34 -11.77 1.59
C SER A 350 -18.17 -11.00 0.96
N GLY A 351 -17.42 -10.23 1.74
CA GLY A 351 -16.39 -9.30 1.27
C GLY A 351 -16.97 -7.99 0.72
N GLU A 352 -18.27 -7.73 0.94
CA GLU A 352 -18.90 -6.47 0.57
C GLU A 352 -18.33 -5.28 1.36
N LEU A 353 -18.31 -4.10 0.73
CA LEU A 353 -17.89 -2.87 1.39
C LEU A 353 -19.10 -2.05 1.85
N HIS A 354 -19.09 -1.67 3.13
CA HIS A 354 -20.08 -0.77 3.72
C HIS A 354 -19.38 0.46 4.29
N ARG A 355 -19.69 1.64 3.77
CA ARG A 355 -19.13 2.88 4.29
C ARG A 355 -19.63 3.12 5.72
N VAL A 356 -18.70 3.36 6.65
CA VAL A 356 -19.02 3.57 8.07
C VAL A 356 -18.62 4.96 8.58
N ALA A 357 -17.61 5.57 7.97
CA ALA A 357 -17.11 6.88 8.39
C ALA A 357 -16.37 7.59 7.26
N GLU A 358 -16.10 8.87 7.48
CA GLU A 358 -15.25 9.70 6.63
C GLU A 358 -14.46 10.68 7.49
N ALA A 359 -13.36 11.19 6.96
CA ALA A 359 -12.59 12.24 7.60
C ALA A 359 -12.00 13.22 6.57
N PRO A 360 -11.88 14.52 6.91
CA PRO A 360 -11.31 15.51 6.00
C PRO A 360 -9.84 15.19 5.68
N VAL A 361 -9.42 15.49 4.45
CA VAL A 361 -8.03 15.31 3.99
C VAL A 361 -7.62 16.48 3.10
N GLY A 362 -6.31 16.71 2.99
CA GLY A 362 -5.74 17.68 2.06
C GLY A 362 -5.93 17.30 0.58
N LYS A 363 -5.59 18.22 -0.31
CA LYS A 363 -5.76 18.09 -1.77
C LYS A 363 -4.83 17.05 -2.38
N ASP A 364 -5.31 16.42 -3.45
CA ASP A 364 -4.61 15.33 -4.16
C ASP A 364 -4.23 14.20 -3.21
N ALA A 365 -5.21 13.74 -2.42
CA ALA A 365 -5.05 12.61 -1.52
C ALA A 365 -4.94 11.30 -2.31
N ASN A 366 -3.76 10.68 -2.31
CA ASN A 366 -3.44 9.68 -3.34
C ASN A 366 -2.64 8.46 -2.86
N TRP A 367 -2.33 8.38 -1.57
CA TRP A 367 -1.72 7.20 -0.96
C TRP A 367 -2.22 7.02 0.47
N VAL A 368 -2.48 5.78 0.86
CA VAL A 368 -2.91 5.40 2.21
C VAL A 368 -1.96 4.35 2.76
N THR A 369 -1.53 4.51 4.01
CA THR A 369 -0.86 3.43 4.76
C THR A 369 -1.43 3.35 6.17
N ILE A 370 -1.39 2.16 6.76
CA ILE A 370 -1.99 1.86 8.06
C ILE A 370 -0.94 1.17 8.91
N VAL A 371 -0.86 1.56 10.18
CA VAL A 371 -0.03 0.89 11.19
C VAL A 371 -0.88 0.53 12.40
N SER A 372 -0.84 -0.72 12.81
CA SER A 372 -1.42 -1.19 14.08
C SER A 372 -0.28 -1.48 15.04
N ILE A 373 -0.26 -0.77 16.17
CA ILE A 373 0.79 -0.81 17.19
C ILE A 373 0.23 -1.54 18.40
N GLU A 374 0.88 -2.62 18.78
CA GLU A 374 0.54 -3.48 19.94
C GLU A 374 1.36 -3.12 21.17
#